data_AF-A0A538BY87-F1
#
_entry.id   AF-A0A538BY87-F1
#
_cell.length_a   1.000
_cell.length_b   1.000
_cell.length_c   1.000
_cell.angle_alpha   90.00
_cell.angle_beta   90.00
_cell.angle_gamma   90.00
#
_symmetry.space_group_name_H-M   'P 1'
#
loop_
_entity.id
_entity.type
_entity.pdbx_description
1 polymer ?
#
loop_
_entity_poly.entity_id
_entity_poly.type
_entity_poly.pdbx_seq_one_letter_code
_entity_poly.pdbx_strand_id
1 'polypeptide(L)'
;MALTVGDLLRTPGLDIRLVAGSAGVADAIRWVHVSELEDPTPWLKGGEVLLTTGMGIGKAPTQQRAYLDRLKRAGLAGLGFGTGFSFKTVPRPLAQAADRASFPVFEVPYEVPFIAITEAVFTRLMAEQYDVLSRSLEAEHSLTRAVLEGQGVEGIVGALTRASKGWALLLDLHGSPIAAMPASARSQISLVLDELHSPRAEGLRFSLSVVEKGQHVSIQPVTSQGRVEAFLATGKNEPLTQFDRIVSSHALALLALELAKARAVSEAERRLKGDLLDQILRGSVAPGEARLALERLGFDLGRPLAAVVF
;
A
#
# COMPACT_ATOMS: atom_id res chain seq x y z
N MET A 1 3.24 -6.48 -10.73
CA MET A 1 4.07 -6.94 -11.86
C MET A 1 3.12 -7.57 -12.86
N ALA A 2 3.19 -7.18 -14.14
CA ALA A 2 2.26 -7.68 -15.14
C ALA A 2 2.29 -9.22 -15.26
N LEU A 3 1.12 -9.84 -15.34
CA LEU A 3 0.97 -11.29 -15.53
C LEU A 3 1.59 -11.72 -16.87
N THR A 4 2.44 -12.74 -16.90
CA THR A 4 3.06 -13.26 -18.13
C THR A 4 2.48 -14.59 -18.59
N VAL A 5 2.79 -15.01 -19.83
CA VAL A 5 2.46 -16.36 -20.32
C VAL A 5 3.12 -17.45 -19.46
N GLY A 6 4.36 -17.22 -19.01
CA GLY A 6 5.04 -18.12 -18.10
C GLY A 6 4.31 -18.29 -16.77
N ASP A 7 3.71 -17.22 -16.24
CA ASP A 7 2.92 -17.27 -15.02
C ASP A 7 1.62 -18.05 -15.20
N LEU A 8 0.98 -17.92 -16.36
CA LEU A 8 -0.21 -18.69 -16.72
C LEU A 8 0.10 -20.20 -16.80
N LEU A 9 1.19 -20.57 -17.47
CA LEU A 9 1.64 -21.97 -17.60
C LEU A 9 1.96 -22.65 -16.26
N ARG A 10 2.31 -21.87 -15.23
CA ARG A 10 2.56 -22.36 -13.86
C ARG A 10 1.33 -22.34 -12.96
N THR A 11 0.14 -22.06 -13.51
CA THR A 11 -1.08 -21.97 -12.70
C THR A 11 -1.51 -23.36 -12.22
N PRO A 12 -1.55 -23.61 -10.90
CA PRO A 12 -1.97 -24.90 -10.38
C PRO A 12 -3.40 -25.24 -10.83
N GLY A 13 -3.65 -26.49 -11.21
CA GLY A 13 -4.96 -26.97 -11.64
C GLY A 13 -5.32 -26.66 -13.10
N LEU A 14 -4.48 -25.91 -13.83
CA LEU A 14 -4.54 -25.81 -15.28
C LEU A 14 -3.40 -26.66 -15.84
N ASP A 15 -3.68 -27.90 -16.21
CA ASP A 15 -2.70 -28.86 -16.78
C ASP A 15 -2.32 -28.51 -18.24
N ILE A 16 -2.10 -27.22 -18.50
CA ILE A 16 -1.73 -26.67 -19.80
C ILE A 16 -0.22 -26.79 -20.01
N ARG A 17 0.20 -27.04 -21.26
CA ARG A 17 1.61 -27.34 -21.57
C ARG A 17 2.12 -26.49 -22.71
N LEU A 18 3.25 -25.83 -22.52
CA LEU A 18 3.94 -25.16 -23.63
C LEU A 18 4.39 -26.18 -24.69
N VAL A 19 4.02 -25.92 -25.94
CA VAL A 19 4.37 -26.76 -27.10
C VAL A 19 5.46 -26.10 -27.94
N ALA A 20 5.43 -24.78 -28.09
CA ALA A 20 6.37 -24.03 -28.93
C ALA A 20 6.48 -22.56 -28.50
N GLY A 21 7.52 -21.87 -28.98
CA GLY A 21 7.72 -20.44 -28.78
C GLY A 21 8.20 -20.06 -27.38
N SER A 22 9.05 -20.89 -26.77
CA SER A 22 9.54 -20.70 -25.39
C SER A 22 10.21 -19.36 -25.11
N ALA A 23 10.81 -18.73 -26.13
CA ALA A 23 11.43 -17.41 -25.98
C ALA A 23 10.42 -16.28 -25.70
N GLY A 24 9.13 -16.47 -25.99
CA GLY A 24 8.08 -15.47 -25.75
C GLY A 24 7.33 -15.63 -24.44
N VAL A 25 7.70 -16.57 -23.55
CA VAL A 25 6.93 -16.81 -22.31
C VAL A 25 6.93 -15.62 -21.34
N ALA A 26 7.85 -14.68 -21.52
CA ALA A 26 7.90 -13.44 -20.74
C ALA A 26 6.92 -12.36 -21.24
N ASP A 27 6.23 -12.59 -22.36
CA ASP A 27 5.27 -11.64 -22.91
C ASP A 27 4.11 -11.42 -21.91
N ALA A 28 3.77 -10.14 -21.70
CA ALA A 28 2.73 -9.74 -20.75
C ALA A 28 1.33 -9.99 -21.31
N ILE A 29 0.45 -10.55 -20.47
CA ILE A 29 -0.94 -10.83 -20.77
C ILE A 29 -1.79 -9.65 -20.32
N ARG A 30 -2.51 -9.04 -21.27
CA ARG A 30 -3.53 -8.02 -21.03
C ARG A 30 -4.91 -8.63 -20.80
N TRP A 31 -5.22 -9.72 -21.52
CA TRP A 31 -6.55 -10.34 -21.54
C TRP A 31 -6.49 -11.76 -22.12
N VAL A 32 -7.56 -12.54 -21.95
CA VAL A 32 -7.76 -13.83 -22.63
C VAL A 32 -9.04 -13.78 -23.45
N HIS A 33 -8.97 -14.20 -24.71
CA HIS A 33 -10.14 -14.22 -25.59
C HIS A 33 -10.31 -15.59 -26.24
N VAL A 34 -11.55 -16.03 -26.43
CA VAL A 34 -11.87 -17.28 -27.13
C VAL A 34 -12.40 -16.94 -28.52
N SER A 35 -11.85 -17.55 -29.57
CA SER A 35 -12.38 -17.38 -30.93
C SER A 35 -12.15 -18.61 -31.79
N GLU A 36 -13.08 -18.83 -32.71
CA GLU A 36 -13.03 -19.89 -33.72
C GLU A 36 -13.05 -19.32 -35.15
N LEU A 37 -12.93 -18.01 -35.28
CA LEU A 37 -12.88 -17.34 -36.58
C LEU A 37 -11.58 -17.65 -37.31
N GLU A 38 -11.64 -17.69 -38.64
CA GLU A 38 -10.44 -17.87 -39.47
C GLU A 38 -9.46 -16.71 -39.30
N ASP A 39 -9.97 -15.49 -39.12
CA ASP A 39 -9.18 -14.31 -38.78
C ASP A 39 -9.86 -13.51 -37.65
N PRO A 40 -9.46 -13.70 -36.38
CA PRO A 40 -10.01 -12.96 -35.25
C PRO A 40 -9.36 -11.59 -35.04
N THR A 41 -8.29 -11.27 -35.77
CA THR A 41 -7.45 -10.09 -35.49
C THR A 41 -8.15 -8.73 -35.61
N PRO A 42 -9.19 -8.51 -36.46
CA PRO A 42 -9.88 -7.23 -36.52
C PRO A 42 -10.57 -6.78 -35.22
N TRP A 43 -10.82 -7.70 -34.28
CA TRP A 43 -11.52 -7.41 -33.02
C TRP A 43 -10.61 -7.42 -31.78
N LEU A 44 -9.30 -7.60 -31.97
CA LEU A 44 -8.30 -7.70 -30.91
C LEU A 44 -7.44 -6.43 -30.85
N LYS A 45 -6.84 -6.15 -29.68
CA LYS A 45 -6.08 -4.92 -29.42
C LYS A 45 -4.58 -5.16 -29.15
N GLY A 46 -4.15 -6.42 -29.11
CA GLY A 46 -2.80 -6.80 -28.71
C GLY A 46 -2.68 -7.09 -27.20
N GLY A 47 -1.67 -7.90 -26.88
CA GLY A 47 -1.42 -8.41 -25.52
C GLY A 47 -2.39 -9.50 -25.08
N GLU A 48 -3.32 -9.94 -25.93
CA GLU A 48 -4.23 -11.04 -25.59
C GLU A 48 -3.59 -12.42 -25.78
N VAL A 49 -3.96 -13.36 -24.93
CA VAL A 49 -3.84 -14.79 -25.23
C VAL A 49 -5.13 -15.25 -25.89
N LEU A 50 -5.03 -15.81 -27.09
CA LEU A 50 -6.18 -16.37 -27.80
C LEU A 50 -6.35 -17.85 -27.42
N LEU A 51 -7.57 -18.28 -27.14
CA LEU A 51 -7.94 -19.68 -26.96
C LEU A 51 -8.80 -20.14 -28.14
N THR A 52 -8.49 -21.30 -28.69
CA THR A 52 -9.21 -21.87 -29.84
C THR A 52 -9.11 -23.40 -29.84
N THR A 53 -10.15 -24.08 -30.29
CA THR A 53 -10.14 -25.53 -30.60
C THR A 53 -9.63 -25.81 -32.02
N GLY A 54 -9.30 -24.74 -32.76
CA GLY A 54 -8.70 -24.77 -34.09
C GLY A 54 -9.70 -24.92 -35.24
N MET A 55 -11.02 -24.82 -35.00
CA MET A 55 -12.03 -25.07 -36.03
C MET A 55 -11.86 -24.16 -37.25
N GLY A 56 -11.51 -22.88 -37.05
CA GLY A 56 -11.28 -21.89 -38.11
C GLY A 56 -9.88 -21.89 -38.74
N ILE A 57 -8.94 -22.72 -38.28
CA ILE A 57 -7.53 -22.62 -38.71
C ILE A 57 -7.27 -23.35 -40.04
N GLY A 58 -8.14 -24.30 -40.39
CA GLY A 58 -7.99 -25.14 -41.58
C GLY A 58 -6.95 -26.26 -41.42
N LYS A 59 -6.98 -27.22 -42.35
CA LYS A 59 -6.13 -28.44 -42.30
C LYS A 59 -4.81 -28.29 -43.05
N ALA A 60 -4.70 -27.34 -43.98
CA ALA A 60 -3.49 -27.20 -44.78
C ALA A 60 -2.36 -26.52 -43.97
N PRO A 61 -1.10 -27.01 -44.07
CA PRO A 61 0.05 -26.40 -43.39
C PRO A 61 0.23 -24.90 -43.68
N THR A 62 -0.16 -24.44 -44.86
CA THR A 62 -0.11 -23.02 -45.25
C THR A 62 -1.08 -22.16 -44.46
N GLN A 63 -2.31 -22.66 -44.22
CA GLN A 63 -3.33 -21.96 -43.44
C GLN A 63 -2.90 -21.83 -41.97
N GLN A 64 -2.37 -22.91 -41.39
CA GLN A 64 -1.88 -22.95 -40.01
C GLN A 64 -0.74 -21.96 -39.76
N ARG A 65 0.21 -21.84 -40.71
CA ARG A 65 1.29 -20.85 -40.65
C ARG A 65 0.74 -19.42 -40.75
N ALA A 66 -0.12 -19.18 -41.75
CA ALA A 66 -0.72 -17.87 -41.96
C ALA A 66 -1.55 -17.39 -40.76
N TYR A 67 -2.24 -18.31 -40.09
CA TYR A 67 -3.00 -18.02 -38.88
C TYR A 67 -2.08 -17.50 -37.77
N LEU A 68 -0.98 -18.20 -37.48
CA LEU A 68 -0.01 -17.78 -36.48
C LEU A 68 0.66 -16.45 -36.83
N ASP A 69 1.03 -16.25 -38.10
CA ASP A 69 1.62 -15.00 -38.58
C ASP A 69 0.66 -13.81 -38.44
N ARG A 70 -0.66 -14.03 -38.57
CA ARG A 70 -1.68 -13.00 -38.29
C ARG A 70 -1.69 -12.65 -36.80
N LEU A 71 -1.77 -13.64 -35.91
CA LEU A 71 -1.81 -13.41 -34.46
C LEU A 71 -0.57 -12.68 -33.97
N LYS A 72 0.62 -13.09 -34.43
CA LYS A 72 1.88 -12.43 -34.03
C LYS A 72 1.94 -10.98 -34.54
N ARG A 73 1.52 -10.71 -35.78
CA ARG A 73 1.47 -9.34 -36.33
C ARG A 73 0.46 -8.46 -35.61
N ALA A 74 -0.64 -9.02 -35.13
CA ALA A 74 -1.63 -8.32 -34.30
C ALA A 74 -1.16 -8.10 -32.85
N GLY A 75 0.05 -8.54 -32.50
CA GLY A 75 0.66 -8.27 -31.20
C GLY A 75 0.06 -9.09 -30.05
N LEU A 76 -0.52 -10.26 -30.32
CA LEU A 76 -0.98 -11.16 -29.27
C LEU A 76 0.20 -11.67 -28.42
N ALA A 77 -0.09 -12.01 -27.18
CA ALA A 77 0.87 -12.54 -26.22
C ALA A 77 1.06 -14.07 -26.35
N GLY A 78 0.05 -14.79 -26.86
CA GLY A 78 0.16 -16.24 -27.05
C GLY A 78 -1.11 -16.89 -27.57
N LEU A 79 -1.04 -18.21 -27.79
CA LEU A 79 -2.15 -19.03 -28.27
C LEU A 79 -2.28 -20.29 -27.41
N GLY A 80 -3.42 -20.43 -26.74
CA GLY A 80 -3.86 -21.69 -26.13
C GLY A 80 -4.68 -22.50 -27.12
N PHE A 81 -4.19 -23.68 -27.46
CA PHE A 81 -4.78 -24.55 -28.47
C PHE A 81 -5.46 -25.74 -27.78
N GLY A 82 -6.79 -25.76 -27.83
CA GLY A 82 -7.63 -26.84 -27.33
C GLY A 82 -7.52 -28.08 -28.20
N THR A 83 -7.02 -29.17 -27.62
CA THR A 83 -6.88 -30.48 -28.27
C THR A 83 -7.98 -31.43 -27.85
N GLY A 84 -8.22 -32.49 -28.63
CA GLY A 84 -9.30 -33.46 -28.38
C GLY A 84 -10.62 -33.15 -29.13
N PHE A 85 -10.62 -32.09 -29.95
CA PHE A 85 -11.74 -31.72 -30.83
C PHE A 85 -11.39 -31.99 -32.31
N SER A 86 -11.30 -30.95 -33.13
CA SER A 86 -10.89 -30.99 -34.54
C SER A 86 -9.46 -31.48 -34.73
N PHE A 87 -8.62 -31.32 -33.71
CA PHE A 87 -7.22 -31.72 -33.70
C PHE A 87 -6.91 -32.53 -32.44
N LYS A 88 -6.26 -33.69 -32.61
CA LYS A 88 -5.81 -34.53 -31.49
C LYS A 88 -4.62 -33.94 -30.75
N THR A 89 -3.78 -33.18 -31.45
CA THR A 89 -2.59 -32.49 -30.93
C THR A 89 -2.43 -31.17 -31.65
N VAL A 90 -1.66 -30.24 -31.09
CA VAL A 90 -1.30 -29.00 -31.79
C VAL A 90 -0.63 -29.32 -33.14
N PRO A 91 -1.09 -28.75 -34.27
CA PRO A 91 -0.51 -29.07 -35.58
C PRO A 91 0.97 -28.71 -35.68
N ARG A 92 1.79 -29.64 -36.16
CA ARG A 92 3.25 -29.43 -36.34
C ARG A 92 3.60 -28.17 -37.15
N PRO A 93 2.93 -27.86 -38.28
CA PRO A 93 3.22 -26.64 -39.03
C PRO A 93 3.00 -25.35 -38.23
N LEU A 94 1.99 -25.35 -37.35
CA LEU A 94 1.69 -24.24 -36.45
C LEU A 94 2.77 -24.13 -35.36
N ALA A 95 3.09 -25.23 -34.67
CA ALA A 95 4.14 -25.26 -33.64
C ALA A 95 5.52 -24.81 -34.19
N GLN A 96 5.89 -25.27 -35.38
CA GLN A 96 7.15 -24.85 -36.00
C GLN A 96 7.16 -23.35 -36.37
N ALA A 97 6.01 -22.78 -36.74
CA ALA A 97 5.90 -21.34 -37.00
C ALA A 97 6.00 -20.55 -35.69
N ALA A 98 5.38 -21.06 -34.63
CA ALA A 98 5.46 -20.50 -33.28
C ALA A 98 6.90 -20.39 -32.78
N ASP A 99 7.69 -21.46 -32.92
CA ASP A 99 9.10 -21.48 -32.54
C ASP A 99 9.91 -20.42 -33.29
N ARG A 100 9.75 -20.36 -34.63
CA ARG A 100 10.45 -19.36 -35.46
C ARG A 100 10.07 -17.93 -35.08
N ALA A 101 8.81 -17.69 -34.72
CA ALA A 101 8.30 -16.38 -34.35
C ALA A 101 8.51 -16.03 -32.87
N SER A 102 9.09 -16.95 -32.07
CA SER A 102 9.14 -16.84 -30.61
C SER A 102 7.76 -16.51 -30.01
N PHE A 103 6.70 -17.08 -30.57
CA PHE A 103 5.32 -16.83 -30.18
C PHE A 103 4.80 -18.01 -29.35
N PRO A 104 4.49 -17.83 -28.07
CA PRO A 104 4.09 -18.94 -27.21
C PRO A 104 2.82 -19.64 -27.71
N VAL A 105 2.92 -20.94 -27.92
CA VAL A 105 1.78 -21.81 -28.17
C VAL A 105 1.77 -22.90 -27.10
N PHE A 106 0.65 -23.02 -26.40
CA PHE A 106 0.46 -24.06 -25.39
C PHE A 106 -0.78 -24.90 -25.70
N GLU A 107 -0.68 -26.18 -25.39
CA GLU A 107 -1.76 -27.14 -25.47
C GLU A 107 -2.66 -26.99 -24.27
N VAL A 108 -3.97 -26.98 -24.54
CA VAL A 108 -5.03 -27.04 -23.54
C VAL A 108 -5.73 -28.38 -23.70
N PRO A 109 -5.55 -29.32 -22.74
CA PRO A 109 -6.23 -30.60 -22.76
C PRO A 109 -7.75 -30.46 -22.77
N TYR A 110 -8.45 -31.49 -23.27
CA TYR A 110 -9.91 -31.49 -23.38
C TYR A 110 -10.61 -31.31 -22.03
N GLU A 111 -9.99 -31.80 -20.97
CA GLU A 111 -10.46 -31.75 -19.59
C GLU A 111 -10.41 -30.35 -18.98
N VAL A 112 -9.62 -29.43 -19.56
CA VAL A 112 -9.45 -28.06 -19.08
C VAL A 112 -10.39 -27.13 -19.85
N PRO A 113 -11.52 -26.71 -19.25
CA PRO A 113 -12.43 -25.81 -19.94
C PRO A 113 -11.80 -24.42 -20.04
N PHE A 114 -11.95 -23.77 -21.21
CA PHE A 114 -11.39 -22.42 -21.43
C PHE A 114 -11.86 -21.39 -20.41
N ILE A 115 -13.06 -21.56 -19.83
CA ILE A 115 -13.55 -20.70 -18.75
C ILE A 115 -12.60 -20.69 -17.54
N ALA A 116 -12.04 -21.84 -17.15
CA ALA A 116 -11.12 -21.94 -16.03
C ALA A 116 -9.82 -21.15 -16.28
N ILE A 117 -9.34 -21.13 -17.54
CA ILE A 117 -8.19 -20.31 -17.95
C ILE A 117 -8.54 -18.82 -17.88
N THR A 118 -9.71 -18.43 -18.42
CA THR A 118 -10.14 -17.02 -18.39
C THR A 118 -10.35 -16.52 -16.96
N GLU A 119 -10.94 -17.32 -16.08
CA GLU A 119 -11.15 -17.00 -14.66
C GLU A 119 -9.82 -16.88 -13.91
N ALA A 120 -8.87 -17.80 -14.15
CA ALA A 120 -7.54 -17.74 -13.54
C ALA A 120 -6.78 -16.47 -13.94
N VAL A 121 -6.80 -16.11 -15.23
CA VAL A 121 -6.16 -14.88 -15.71
C VAL A 121 -6.88 -13.65 -15.16
N PHE A 122 -8.21 -13.60 -15.22
CA PHE A 122 -8.97 -12.48 -14.69
C PHE A 122 -8.70 -12.27 -13.19
N THR A 123 -8.72 -13.34 -12.40
CA THR A 123 -8.43 -13.29 -10.95
C THR A 123 -7.04 -12.70 -10.69
N ARG A 124 -6.03 -13.09 -11.47
CA ARG A 124 -4.67 -12.54 -11.32
C ARG A 124 -4.55 -11.09 -11.78
N LEU A 125 -5.24 -10.71 -12.86
CA LEU A 125 -5.29 -9.31 -13.32
C LEU A 125 -6.00 -8.42 -12.29
N MET A 126 -7.02 -8.93 -11.59
CA MET A 126 -7.73 -8.20 -10.54
C MET A 126 -6.95 -8.16 -9.20
N ALA A 127 -6.14 -9.17 -8.91
CA ALA A 127 -5.39 -9.26 -7.65
C ALA A 127 -4.48 -8.05 -7.39
N GLU A 128 -3.97 -7.39 -8.44
CA GLU A 128 -3.14 -6.18 -8.29
C GLU A 128 -3.89 -4.98 -7.70
N GLN A 129 -5.20 -4.85 -7.97
CA GLN A 129 -6.01 -3.74 -7.43
C GLN A 129 -6.59 -4.06 -6.05
N TYR A 130 -6.93 -5.33 -5.79
CA TYR A 130 -7.42 -5.77 -4.49
C TYR A 130 -6.33 -5.77 -3.40
N ASP A 131 -5.06 -6.01 -3.75
CA ASP A 131 -3.96 -6.07 -2.79
C ASP A 131 -3.80 -4.74 -2.02
N VAL A 132 -3.82 -3.61 -2.72
CA VAL A 132 -3.67 -2.28 -2.09
C VAL A 132 -4.81 -1.99 -1.11
N LEU A 133 -6.06 -2.27 -1.50
CA LEU A 133 -7.23 -2.06 -0.65
C LEU A 133 -7.21 -2.97 0.57
N SER A 134 -6.99 -4.27 0.36
CA SER A 134 -6.98 -5.25 1.45
C SER A 134 -5.88 -4.94 2.46
N ARG A 135 -4.68 -4.61 1.99
CA ARG A 135 -3.57 -4.22 2.87
C ARG A 135 -3.88 -2.92 3.61
N SER A 136 -4.54 -1.96 2.95
CA SER A 136 -4.91 -0.69 3.58
C SER A 136 -5.89 -0.91 4.74
N LEU A 137 -6.89 -1.77 4.56
CA LEU A 137 -7.83 -2.15 5.63
C LEU A 137 -7.14 -2.88 6.79
N GLU A 138 -6.20 -3.78 6.49
CA GLU A 138 -5.42 -4.47 7.53
C GLU A 138 -4.56 -3.48 8.35
N ALA A 139 -3.91 -2.54 7.67
CA ALA A 139 -3.12 -1.50 8.32
C ALA A 139 -4.00 -0.57 9.19
N GLU A 140 -5.16 -0.17 8.68
CA GLU A 140 -6.17 0.60 9.41
C GLU A 140 -6.64 -0.13 10.68
N HIS A 141 -6.96 -1.42 10.58
CA HIS A 141 -7.31 -2.23 11.74
C HIS A 141 -6.17 -2.30 12.77
N SER A 142 -4.92 -2.46 12.31
CA SER A 142 -3.77 -2.48 13.23
C SER A 142 -3.56 -1.15 13.93
N LEU A 143 -3.74 -0.03 13.22
CA LEU A 143 -3.63 1.32 13.78
C LEU A 143 -4.74 1.58 14.80
N THR A 144 -5.99 1.25 14.45
CA THR A 144 -7.15 1.38 15.34
C THR A 144 -6.99 0.52 16.58
N ARG A 145 -6.51 -0.73 16.44
CA ARG A 145 -6.24 -1.61 17.57
C ARG A 145 -5.23 -1.01 18.55
N ALA A 146 -4.17 -0.37 18.06
CA ALA A 146 -3.19 0.28 18.93
C ALA A 146 -3.83 1.37 19.81
N VAL A 147 -4.79 2.12 19.26
CA VAL A 147 -5.58 3.12 20.02
C VAL A 147 -6.47 2.43 21.05
N LEU A 148 -7.23 1.42 20.65
CA LEU A 148 -8.17 0.71 21.52
C LEU A 148 -7.48 -0.02 22.68
N GLU A 149 -6.28 -0.54 22.46
CA GLU A 149 -5.45 -1.20 23.47
C GLU A 149 -4.70 -0.20 24.38
N GLY A 150 -4.88 1.11 24.18
CA GLY A 150 -4.25 2.14 25.00
C GLY A 150 -2.73 2.25 24.80
N GLN A 151 -2.21 1.81 23.65
CA GLN A 151 -0.77 1.90 23.33
C GLN A 151 -0.32 3.34 23.01
N GLY A 152 -1.28 4.28 22.93
CA GLY A 152 -1.05 5.69 22.72
C GLY A 152 -0.30 6.01 21.42
N VAL A 153 0.40 7.14 21.43
CA VAL A 153 1.13 7.66 20.27
C VAL A 153 2.21 6.69 19.77
N GLU A 154 2.98 6.07 20.69
CA GLU A 154 4.03 5.13 20.30
C GLU A 154 3.48 3.90 19.59
N GLY A 155 2.34 3.36 20.06
CA GLY A 155 1.66 2.23 19.42
C GLY A 155 1.22 2.54 17.99
N ILE A 156 0.62 3.71 17.77
CA ILE A 156 0.18 4.16 16.44
C ILE A 156 1.39 4.32 15.50
N VAL A 157 2.43 5.02 15.94
CA VAL A 157 3.66 5.25 15.15
C VAL A 157 4.35 3.92 14.85
N GLY A 158 4.37 2.98 15.80
CA GLY A 158 4.89 1.63 15.59
C GLY A 158 4.08 0.82 14.58
N ALA A 159 2.75 0.86 14.63
CA ALA A 159 1.88 0.18 13.67
C ALA A 159 2.02 0.75 12.26
N LEU A 160 2.08 2.08 12.11
CA LEU A 160 2.36 2.76 10.84
C LEU A 160 3.70 2.30 10.25
N THR A 161 4.75 2.27 11.09
CA THR A 161 6.10 1.87 10.67
C THR A 161 6.13 0.44 10.14
N ARG A 162 5.44 -0.49 10.83
CA ARG A 162 5.33 -1.89 10.41
C ARG A 162 4.57 -2.04 9.09
N ALA A 163 3.48 -1.30 8.91
CA ALA A 163 2.68 -1.35 7.70
C ALA A 163 3.44 -0.79 6.48
N SER A 164 4.05 0.38 6.61
CA SER A 164 4.75 1.09 5.52
C SER A 164 6.18 0.59 5.26
N LYS A 165 6.70 -0.32 6.09
CA LYS A 165 8.05 -0.90 6.00
C LYS A 165 9.16 0.17 5.88
N GLY A 166 9.09 1.18 6.74
CA GLY A 166 10.02 2.32 6.73
C GLY A 166 10.39 2.77 8.13
N TRP A 167 10.47 4.08 8.32
CA TRP A 167 10.58 4.73 9.60
C TRP A 167 9.50 5.81 9.74
N ALA A 168 9.14 6.12 10.98
CA ALA A 168 8.24 7.20 11.34
C ALA A 168 8.78 7.96 12.56
N LEU A 169 8.65 9.28 12.54
CA LEU A 169 9.10 10.20 13.57
C LEU A 169 7.99 11.21 13.82
N LEU A 170 7.53 11.31 15.06
CA LEU A 170 6.57 12.33 15.49
C LEU A 170 7.31 13.37 16.34
N LEU A 171 7.25 14.62 15.93
CA LEU A 171 7.86 15.76 16.60
C LEU A 171 6.78 16.68 17.16
N ASP A 172 7.04 17.29 18.32
CA ASP A 172 6.24 18.40 18.81
C ASP A 172 6.53 19.69 18.02
N LEU A 173 5.85 20.78 18.40
CA LEU A 173 6.03 22.10 17.78
C LEU A 173 7.41 22.73 18.02
N HIS A 174 8.19 22.20 18.96
CA HIS A 174 9.54 22.65 19.29
C HIS A 174 10.62 21.77 18.62
N GLY A 175 10.21 20.75 17.86
CA GLY A 175 11.14 19.81 17.22
C GLY A 175 11.62 18.68 18.14
N SER A 176 11.04 18.52 19.33
CA SER A 176 11.37 17.43 20.24
C SER A 176 10.62 16.15 19.84
N PRO A 177 11.28 14.98 19.84
CA PRO A 177 10.64 13.74 19.44
C PRO A 177 9.65 13.24 20.49
N ILE A 178 8.37 13.17 20.13
CA ILE A 178 7.32 12.51 20.90
C ILE A 178 7.42 11.00 20.73
N ALA A 179 7.63 10.52 19.50
CA ALA A 179 7.81 9.10 19.19
C ALA A 179 8.73 8.91 17.97
N ALA A 180 9.51 7.83 17.93
CA ALA A 180 10.44 7.54 16.83
C ALA A 180 10.58 6.03 16.63
N MET A 181 10.15 5.52 15.47
CA MET A 181 10.14 4.10 15.16
C MET A 181 10.77 3.81 13.78
N PRO A 182 11.77 2.92 13.69
CA PRO A 182 12.58 2.42 14.80
C PRO A 182 13.30 3.57 15.54
N ALA A 183 13.89 3.31 16.70
CA ALA A 183 14.57 4.34 17.49
C ALA A 183 15.67 5.11 16.72
N SER A 184 16.26 4.50 15.69
CA SER A 184 17.22 5.13 14.79
C SER A 184 16.62 6.27 13.94
N ALA A 185 15.29 6.35 13.82
CA ALA A 185 14.60 7.47 13.17
C ALA A 185 14.90 8.83 13.82
N ARG A 186 15.36 8.86 15.08
CA ARG A 186 15.85 10.07 15.74
C ARG A 186 17.02 10.74 15.01
N SER A 187 17.79 9.99 14.23
CA SER A 187 18.84 10.57 13.36
C SER A 187 18.29 11.48 12.25
N GLN A 188 16.99 11.38 11.94
CA GLN A 188 16.32 12.17 10.90
C GLN A 188 15.74 13.49 11.44
N ILE A 189 15.90 13.80 12.74
CA ILE A 189 15.34 15.01 13.34
C ILE A 189 15.87 16.26 12.62
N SER A 190 17.19 16.37 12.40
CA SER A 190 17.79 17.52 11.72
C SER A 190 17.21 17.75 10.32
N LEU A 191 17.07 16.66 9.55
CA LEU A 191 16.43 16.69 8.23
C LEU A 191 15.02 17.28 8.28
N VAL A 192 14.20 16.80 9.22
CA VAL A 192 12.81 17.25 9.35
C VAL A 192 12.75 18.71 9.78
N LEU A 193 13.63 19.14 10.69
CA LEU A 193 13.67 20.53 11.17
C LEU A 193 14.15 21.52 10.12
N ASP A 194 15.21 21.19 9.38
CA ASP A 194 15.73 22.03 8.30
C ASP A 194 14.63 22.32 7.27
N GLU A 195 13.81 21.31 7.02
CA GLU A 195 12.74 21.40 6.06
C GLU A 195 11.48 22.12 6.61
N LEU A 196 11.13 21.94 7.89
CA LEU A 196 10.07 22.72 8.54
C LEU A 196 10.39 24.22 8.62
N HIS A 197 11.67 24.59 8.67
CA HIS A 197 12.14 25.97 8.66
C HIS A 197 12.38 26.53 7.25
N SER A 198 12.20 25.73 6.21
CA SER A 198 12.35 26.14 4.81
C SER A 198 11.28 27.17 4.41
N PRO A 199 11.58 28.16 3.54
CA PRO A 199 10.59 29.10 3.01
C PRO A 199 9.40 28.41 2.32
N ARG A 200 9.57 27.16 1.87
CA ARG A 200 8.51 26.33 1.29
C ARG A 200 7.43 25.92 2.29
N ALA A 201 7.74 25.97 3.59
CA ALA A 201 6.83 25.60 4.67
C ALA A 201 5.95 26.77 5.15
N GLU A 202 6.05 27.96 4.53
CA GLU A 202 5.22 29.14 4.87
C GLU A 202 3.73 28.82 4.74
N GLY A 203 3.13 28.42 5.87
CA GLY A 203 1.70 28.16 6.01
C GLY A 203 1.29 26.79 6.55
N LEU A 204 2.15 26.01 7.24
CA LEU A 204 1.81 24.93 8.22
C LEU A 204 0.68 23.91 7.89
N ARG A 205 0.17 23.87 6.65
CA ARG A 205 -0.98 23.06 6.20
C ARG A 205 -0.64 22.13 5.05
N PHE A 206 0.63 22.05 4.66
CA PHE A 206 1.04 21.31 3.47
C PHE A 206 1.74 20.02 3.86
N SER A 207 1.43 18.94 3.12
CA SER A 207 2.28 17.76 3.11
C SER A 207 3.50 18.08 2.26
N LEU A 208 4.68 17.86 2.82
CA LEU A 208 5.92 18.01 2.09
C LEU A 208 6.50 16.65 1.76
N SER A 209 7.06 16.50 0.57
CA SER A 209 7.82 15.32 0.15
C SER A 209 9.23 15.74 -0.23
N VAL A 210 10.23 15.13 0.40
CA VAL A 210 11.65 15.38 0.15
C VAL A 210 12.32 14.06 -0.25
N VAL A 211 13.27 14.16 -1.19
CA VAL A 211 14.18 13.06 -1.51
C VAL A 211 15.56 13.46 -1.03
N GLU A 212 16.05 12.84 0.05
CA GLU A 212 17.39 13.11 0.57
C GLU A 212 18.17 11.80 0.70
N LYS A 213 19.39 11.75 0.13
CA LYS A 213 20.31 10.60 0.19
C LYS A 213 19.65 9.27 -0.26
N GLY A 214 18.71 9.33 -1.19
CA GLY A 214 17.96 8.16 -1.69
C GLY A 214 16.79 7.71 -0.81
N GLN A 215 16.47 8.45 0.25
CA GLN A 215 15.25 8.23 1.03
C GLN A 215 14.13 9.14 0.55
N HIS A 216 12.94 8.56 0.41
CA HIS A 216 11.71 9.28 0.14
C HIS A 216 11.02 9.57 1.46
N VAL A 217 10.96 10.85 1.83
CA VAL A 217 10.42 11.32 3.11
C VAL A 217 9.16 12.13 2.88
N SER A 218 8.13 11.91 3.69
CA SER A 218 6.94 12.75 3.75
C SER A 218 6.78 13.34 5.15
N ILE A 219 6.61 14.65 5.23
CA ILE A 219 6.36 15.40 6.47
C ILE A 219 4.94 15.97 6.39
N GLN A 220 4.15 15.73 7.43
CA GLN A 220 2.73 16.09 7.48
C GLN A 220 2.37 16.66 8.86
N PRO A 221 1.66 17.79 8.93
CA PRO A 221 1.18 18.32 10.20
C PRO A 221 0.08 17.43 10.76
N VAL A 222 0.17 17.12 12.06
CA VAL A 222 -0.92 16.51 12.81
C VAL A 222 -1.80 17.64 13.33
N THR A 223 -2.99 17.78 12.75
CA THR A 223 -3.90 18.87 13.08
C THR A 223 -5.14 18.38 13.84
N SER A 224 -5.45 19.04 14.96
CA SER A 224 -6.72 18.85 15.69
C SER A 224 -7.43 20.19 15.84
N GLN A 225 -8.73 20.22 15.56
CA GLN A 225 -9.58 21.43 15.67
C GLN A 225 -8.98 22.70 15.01
N GLY A 226 -8.32 22.54 13.86
CA GLY A 226 -7.71 23.65 13.12
C GLY A 226 -6.37 24.16 13.67
N ARG A 227 -5.80 23.50 14.68
CA ARG A 227 -4.46 23.78 15.22
C ARG A 227 -3.50 22.64 14.88
N VAL A 228 -2.26 22.96 14.59
CA VAL A 228 -1.18 21.97 14.48
C VAL A 228 -0.77 21.58 15.90
N GLU A 229 -0.81 20.30 16.22
CA GLU A 229 -0.40 19.74 17.50
C GLU A 229 1.00 19.11 17.43
N ALA A 230 1.39 18.58 16.27
CA ALA A 230 2.67 17.90 16.05
C ALA A 230 2.99 17.80 14.55
N PHE A 231 4.16 17.26 14.21
CA PHE A 231 4.54 16.91 12.83
C PHE A 231 4.93 15.44 12.75
N LEU A 232 4.28 14.71 11.83
CA LEU A 232 4.62 13.34 11.49
C LEU A 232 5.52 13.32 10.26
N ALA A 233 6.72 12.80 10.41
CA ALA A 233 7.62 12.48 9.31
C ALA A 233 7.67 10.96 9.10
N THR A 234 7.55 10.51 7.86
CA THR A 234 7.68 9.10 7.47
C THR A 234 8.68 8.99 6.34
N GLY A 235 9.47 7.93 6.30
CA GLY A 235 10.39 7.73 5.19
C GLY A 235 10.80 6.29 4.95
N LYS A 236 11.23 6.02 3.72
CA LYS A 236 11.75 4.71 3.29
C LYS A 236 12.68 4.86 2.09
N ASN A 237 13.42 3.80 1.76
CA ASN A 237 14.40 3.80 0.64
C ASN A 237 13.74 3.68 -0.74
N GLU A 238 12.44 3.43 -0.80
CA GLU A 238 11.65 3.28 -2.02
C GLU A 238 10.68 4.46 -2.18
N PRO A 239 10.21 4.77 -3.40
CA PRO A 239 9.16 5.76 -3.58
C PRO A 239 7.91 5.48 -2.73
N LEU A 240 7.34 6.54 -2.15
CA LEU A 240 6.08 6.46 -1.41
C LEU A 240 4.93 6.12 -2.36
N THR A 241 4.29 4.99 -2.09
CA THR A 241 3.20 4.40 -2.86
C THR A 241 1.85 5.00 -2.46
N GLN A 242 0.79 4.64 -3.19
CA GLN A 242 -0.57 4.99 -2.80
C GLN A 242 -0.96 4.40 -1.44
N PHE A 243 -0.54 3.15 -1.17
CA PHE A 243 -0.74 2.49 0.12
C PHE A 243 -0.15 3.32 1.27
N ASP A 244 1.09 3.79 1.14
CA ASP A 244 1.76 4.57 2.20
C ASP A 244 1.00 5.87 2.51
N ARG A 245 0.44 6.53 1.48
CA ARG A 245 -0.37 7.74 1.65
C ARG A 245 -1.68 7.47 2.38
N ILE A 246 -2.37 6.37 2.05
CA ILE A 246 -3.63 5.98 2.69
C ILE A 246 -3.39 5.69 4.17
N VAL A 247 -2.40 4.86 4.48
CA VAL A 247 -2.10 4.46 5.88
C VAL A 247 -1.60 5.65 6.70
N SER A 248 -0.77 6.52 6.12
CA SER A 248 -0.30 7.74 6.81
C SER A 248 -1.45 8.70 7.10
N SER A 249 -2.40 8.87 6.17
CA SER A 249 -3.59 9.70 6.38
C SER A 249 -4.45 9.20 7.54
N HIS A 250 -4.60 7.88 7.67
CA HIS A 250 -5.34 7.28 8.79
C HIS A 250 -4.58 7.46 10.12
N ALA A 251 -3.26 7.24 10.11
CA ALA A 251 -2.42 7.46 11.29
C ALA A 251 -2.47 8.92 11.76
N LEU A 252 -2.43 9.91 10.86
CA LEU A 252 -2.57 11.33 11.22
C LEU A 252 -3.87 11.61 11.99
N ALA A 253 -4.99 11.05 11.56
CA ALA A 253 -6.28 11.25 12.22
C ALA A 253 -6.29 10.67 13.64
N LEU A 254 -5.74 9.46 13.83
CA LEU A 254 -5.64 8.82 15.15
C LEU A 254 -4.65 9.55 16.06
N LEU A 255 -3.52 10.02 15.52
CA LEU A 255 -2.55 10.83 16.27
C LEU A 255 -3.16 12.15 16.71
N ALA A 256 -3.92 12.82 15.84
CA ALA A 256 -4.63 14.05 16.20
C ALA A 256 -5.62 13.82 17.34
N LEU A 257 -6.33 12.69 17.34
CA LEU A 257 -7.25 12.31 18.41
C LEU A 257 -6.52 12.05 19.73
N GLU A 258 -5.45 11.25 19.72
CA GLU A 258 -4.68 10.93 20.94
C GLU A 258 -3.99 12.17 21.52
N LEU A 259 -3.42 13.03 20.68
CA LEU A 259 -2.81 14.29 21.14
C LEU A 259 -3.86 15.24 21.71
N ALA A 260 -5.02 15.37 21.07
CA ALA A 260 -6.11 16.22 21.57
C ALA A 260 -6.64 15.72 22.92
N LYS A 261 -6.76 14.40 23.10
CA LYS A 261 -7.15 13.78 24.37
C LYS A 261 -6.12 14.06 25.46
N ALA A 262 -4.83 13.84 25.19
CA ALA A 262 -3.75 14.10 26.15
C ALA A 262 -3.72 15.57 26.57
N ARG A 263 -3.92 16.48 25.62
CA ARG A 263 -4.03 17.91 25.85
C ARG A 263 -5.24 18.29 26.71
N ALA A 264 -6.43 17.78 26.40
CA ALA A 264 -7.63 18.07 27.18
C ALA A 264 -7.50 17.62 28.64
N VAL A 265 -6.87 16.48 28.88
CA VAL A 265 -6.54 16.00 30.23
C VAL A 265 -5.57 16.98 30.92
N SER A 266 -4.49 17.37 30.24
CA SER A 266 -3.51 18.31 30.80
C SER A 266 -4.11 19.70 31.10
N GLU A 267 -4.97 20.23 30.23
CA GLU A 267 -5.65 21.52 30.44
C GLU A 267 -6.64 21.45 31.61
N ALA A 268 -7.38 20.35 31.76
CA ALA A 268 -8.28 20.14 32.89
C ALA A 268 -7.50 20.05 34.22
N GLU A 269 -6.39 19.30 34.26
CA GLU A 269 -5.51 19.26 35.42
C GLU A 269 -4.92 20.63 35.75
N ARG A 270 -4.48 21.38 34.74
CA ARG A 270 -3.92 22.72 34.92
C ARG A 270 -4.97 23.68 35.49
N ARG A 271 -6.23 23.58 35.04
CA ARG A 271 -7.34 24.37 35.57
C ARG A 271 -7.61 24.05 37.04
N LEU A 272 -7.67 22.77 37.40
CA LEU A 272 -7.83 22.34 38.80
C LEU A 272 -6.69 22.85 39.70
N LYS A 273 -5.45 22.76 39.22
CA LYS A 273 -4.26 23.28 39.93
C LYS A 273 -4.32 24.81 40.08
N GLY A 274 -4.76 25.52 39.04
CA GLY A 274 -4.93 26.97 39.05
C GLY A 274 -6.05 27.44 40.00
N ASP A 275 -7.22 26.80 39.96
CA ASP A 275 -8.35 27.12 40.83
C ASP A 275 -7.98 26.92 42.32
N LEU A 276 -7.22 25.85 42.64
CA LEU A 276 -6.71 25.62 43.99
C LEU A 276 -5.70 26.70 44.41
N LEU A 277 -4.76 27.06 43.52
CA LEU A 277 -3.79 28.13 43.79
C LEU A 277 -4.51 29.45 44.09
N ASP A 278 -5.52 29.82 43.30
CA ASP A 278 -6.33 31.02 43.50
C ASP A 278 -7.07 31.00 44.85
N GLN A 279 -7.64 29.85 45.25
CA GLN A 279 -8.29 29.71 46.55
C GLN A 279 -7.33 29.87 47.73
N ILE A 280 -6.12 29.30 47.61
CA ILE A 280 -5.06 29.44 48.62
C ILE A 280 -4.62 30.91 48.73
N LEU A 281 -4.37 31.58 47.58
CA LEU A 281 -3.92 32.97 47.55
C LEU A 281 -4.96 33.95 48.10
N ARG A 282 -6.25 33.66 47.91
CA ARG A 282 -7.37 34.47 48.46
C ARG A 282 -7.69 34.16 49.91
N GLY A 283 -7.07 33.13 50.50
CA GLY A 283 -7.39 32.65 51.85
C GLY A 283 -8.80 32.08 51.98
N SER A 284 -9.40 31.62 50.87
CA SER A 284 -10.78 31.11 50.83
C SER A 284 -10.89 29.61 51.10
N VAL A 285 -9.80 28.95 51.47
CA VAL A 285 -9.76 27.52 51.79
C VAL A 285 -9.02 27.31 53.12
N ALA A 286 -9.50 26.40 53.95
CA ALA A 286 -8.84 26.13 55.23
C ALA A 286 -7.46 25.47 55.01
N PRO A 287 -6.44 25.72 55.85
CA PRO A 287 -5.11 25.14 55.66
C PRO A 287 -5.08 23.62 55.59
N GLY A 288 -5.95 22.94 56.34
CA GLY A 288 -6.08 21.47 56.29
C GLY A 288 -6.67 20.96 54.97
N GLU A 289 -7.64 21.69 54.42
CA GLU A 289 -8.27 21.36 53.13
C GLU A 289 -7.32 21.64 51.96
N ALA A 290 -6.56 22.74 52.00
CA ALA A 290 -5.50 23.04 51.03
C ALA A 290 -4.46 21.92 50.98
N ARG A 291 -4.01 21.45 52.16
CA ARG A 291 -3.01 20.39 52.29
C ARG A 291 -3.48 19.10 51.59
N LEU A 292 -4.71 18.69 51.88
CA LEU A 292 -5.30 17.48 51.34
C LEU A 292 -5.58 17.59 49.84
N ALA A 293 -5.95 18.78 49.35
CA ALA A 293 -6.12 19.04 47.92
C ALA A 293 -4.79 19.02 47.14
N LEU A 294 -3.70 19.58 47.71
CA LEU A 294 -2.36 19.53 47.11
C LEU A 294 -1.84 18.09 47.01
N GLU A 295 -1.99 17.29 48.08
CA GLU A 295 -1.61 15.86 48.07
C GLU A 295 -2.41 15.07 47.02
N ARG A 296 -3.73 15.32 46.90
CA ARG A 296 -4.59 14.68 45.88
C ARG A 296 -4.21 15.05 44.45
N LEU A 297 -3.66 16.24 44.23
CA LEU A 297 -3.14 16.69 42.93
C LEU A 297 -1.69 16.24 42.68
N GLY A 298 -1.12 15.43 43.58
CA GLY A 298 0.19 14.82 43.43
C GLY A 298 1.37 15.71 43.84
N PHE A 299 1.14 16.79 44.60
CA PHE A 299 2.22 17.60 45.14
C PHE A 299 2.84 16.93 46.37
N ASP A 300 4.17 16.81 46.39
CA ASP A 300 4.94 16.35 47.55
C ASP A 300 5.16 17.51 48.54
N LEU A 301 4.37 17.52 49.63
CA LEU A 301 4.45 18.51 50.68
C LEU A 301 5.62 18.31 51.66
N GLY A 302 6.40 17.23 51.49
CA GLY A 302 7.67 17.03 52.20
C GLY A 302 8.81 17.88 51.64
N ARG A 303 8.60 18.53 50.48
CA ARG A 303 9.54 19.44 49.84
C ARG A 303 8.99 20.86 49.81
N PRO A 304 9.85 21.89 49.86
CA PRO A 304 9.41 23.26 49.65
C PRO A 304 8.77 23.40 48.26
N LEU A 305 7.52 23.86 48.24
CA LEU A 305 6.80 24.18 47.02
C LEU A 305 7.02 25.65 46.66
N ALA A 306 7.18 25.94 45.36
CA ALA A 306 7.19 27.29 44.82
C ALA A 306 6.06 27.44 43.81
N ALA A 307 5.30 28.53 43.92
CA ALA A 307 4.32 28.93 42.92
C ALA A 307 4.95 30.00 42.02
N VAL A 308 4.91 29.80 40.70
CA VAL A 308 5.30 30.82 39.72
C VAL A 308 4.04 31.43 39.15
N VAL A 309 3.82 32.70 39.45
CA VAL A 309 2.69 33.49 38.97
C VAL A 309 3.24 34.47 37.94
N PHE A 310 2.71 34.40 36.71
CA PHE A 310 3.09 35.26 35.59
C PHE A 310 2.03 36.33 35.35
#